data_AF-A0A7X8CQ59-F1
#
_entry.id   AF-A0A7X8CQ59-F1
#
_cell.length_a   1.000
_cell.length_b   1.000
_cell.length_c   1.000
_cell.angle_alpha   90.00
_cell.angle_beta   90.00
_cell.angle_gamma   90.00
#
_symmetry.space_group_name_H-M   'P 1'
#
loop_
_entity.id
_entity.type
_entity.pdbx_description
1 polymer ?
#
loop_
_entity_poly.entity_id
_entity_poly.type
_entity_poly.pdbx_seq_one_letter_code
_entity_poly.pdbx_strand_id
1 'polypeptide(L)'
;QIINDAGLICPSSHYGMAEFREHLEERIDFALESGQTQMILSSFGLPRTATLDDWRKAADELNKMGMKAKKGGIQMGFHNHHGEFATLDGILIYDELMKVFDPEYIKMQFQVAVISIGYKAADYFNKYPGRFISAHFADWSAEKKGEVPVGQGVVNWKELIAAMPAGGVKNIFVEMGEATFKPSVDYLKTII
;
A
#
# COMPACT_ATOMS: atom_id res chain seq x y z
N GLN A 1 19.19 -15.14 -2.95
CA GLN A 1 19.52 -16.57 -2.76
C GLN A 1 18.64 -17.20 -1.67
N ILE A 2 18.71 -16.78 -0.40
CA ILE A 2 17.92 -17.36 0.72
C ILE A 2 16.40 -17.44 0.45
N ILE A 3 15.78 -16.37 -0.07
CA ILE A 3 14.32 -16.32 -0.34
C ILE A 3 13.91 -17.42 -1.33
N ASN A 4 14.63 -17.51 -2.46
CA ASN A 4 14.35 -18.47 -3.51
C ASN A 4 14.63 -19.91 -3.05
N ASP A 5 15.70 -20.12 -2.29
CA ASP A 5 16.05 -21.44 -1.74
C ASP A 5 15.00 -21.95 -0.76
N ALA A 6 14.29 -21.05 -0.09
CA ALA A 6 13.13 -21.36 0.76
C ALA A 6 11.82 -21.57 -0.03
N GLY A 7 11.85 -21.48 -1.36
CA GLY A 7 10.67 -21.58 -2.21
C GLY A 7 9.74 -20.36 -2.14
N LEU A 8 10.24 -19.23 -1.66
CA LEU A 8 9.50 -17.97 -1.54
C LEU A 8 9.83 -17.03 -2.71
N ILE A 9 8.98 -16.03 -2.90
CA ILE A 9 9.20 -14.91 -3.81
C ILE A 9 9.11 -13.59 -3.04
N CYS A 10 9.86 -12.58 -3.49
CA CYS A 10 9.78 -11.22 -2.96
C CYS A 10 9.33 -10.27 -4.08
N PRO A 11 8.02 -10.18 -4.37
CA PRO A 11 7.55 -9.35 -5.49
C PRO A 11 7.65 -7.85 -5.20
N SER A 12 7.78 -7.47 -3.91
CA SER A 12 7.72 -6.10 -3.43
C SER A 12 8.42 -5.95 -2.07
N SER A 13 8.97 -4.77 -1.81
CA SER A 13 9.31 -4.30 -0.45
C SER A 13 9.00 -2.83 -0.23
N HIS A 14 9.08 -2.40 1.03
CA HIS A 14 9.01 -0.99 1.41
C HIS A 14 10.38 -0.33 1.33
N TYR A 15 10.38 0.94 0.96
CA TYR A 15 11.55 1.80 0.84
C TYR A 15 11.26 3.17 1.45
N GLY A 16 12.31 3.86 1.89
CA GLY A 16 12.22 5.20 2.46
C GLY A 16 12.36 6.32 1.42
N MET A 17 11.77 7.48 1.69
CA MET A 17 11.90 8.64 0.80
C MET A 17 13.34 9.17 0.74
N ALA A 18 14.06 9.16 1.87
CA ALA A 18 15.48 9.53 1.91
C ALA A 18 16.34 8.59 1.06
N GLU A 19 16.09 7.28 1.19
CA GLU A 19 16.75 6.25 0.40
C GLU A 19 16.52 6.44 -1.10
N PHE A 20 15.29 6.77 -1.52
CA PHE A 20 15.04 7.11 -2.92
C PHE A 20 15.72 8.40 -3.37
N ARG A 21 15.81 9.43 -2.53
CA ARG A 21 16.51 10.67 -2.89
C ARG A 21 18.00 10.45 -3.11
N GLU A 22 18.61 9.61 -2.28
CA GLU A 22 20.06 9.42 -2.25
C GLU A 22 20.54 8.30 -3.18
N HIS A 23 19.72 7.25 -3.34
CA HIS A 23 20.18 5.97 -3.90
C HIS A 23 19.22 5.33 -4.92
N LEU A 24 18.32 6.10 -5.56
CA LEU A 24 17.26 5.53 -6.42
C LEU A 24 17.74 4.48 -7.44
N GLU A 25 18.82 4.77 -8.16
CA GLU A 25 19.34 3.88 -9.22
C GLU A 25 19.85 2.56 -8.63
N GLU A 26 20.65 2.64 -7.56
CA GLU A 26 21.12 1.46 -6.81
C GLU A 26 19.94 0.64 -6.25
N ARG A 27 18.87 1.31 -5.78
CA ARG A 27 17.67 0.61 -5.28
C ARG A 27 16.85 -0.06 -6.37
N ILE A 28 16.83 0.50 -7.59
CA ILE A 28 16.21 -0.15 -8.75
C ILE A 28 17.00 -1.42 -9.10
N ASP A 29 18.33 -1.33 -9.15
CA ASP A 29 19.18 -2.49 -9.44
C ASP A 29 19.01 -3.58 -8.37
N PHE A 30 19.07 -3.20 -7.09
CA PHE A 30 18.83 -4.11 -5.98
C PHE A 30 17.46 -4.79 -6.04
N ALA A 31 16.40 -4.04 -6.39
CA ALA A 31 15.06 -4.58 -6.52
C ALA A 31 15.00 -5.65 -7.64
N LEU A 32 15.59 -5.36 -8.80
CA LEU A 32 15.66 -6.29 -9.93
C LEU A 32 16.48 -7.54 -9.59
N GLU A 33 17.66 -7.39 -8.99
CA GLU A 33 18.52 -8.50 -8.56
C GLU A 33 17.84 -9.38 -7.52
N SER A 34 16.99 -8.79 -6.68
CA SER A 34 16.20 -9.49 -5.66
C SER A 34 14.91 -10.11 -6.22
N GLY A 35 14.62 -9.94 -7.51
CA GLY A 35 13.41 -10.47 -8.16
C GLY A 35 12.14 -9.69 -7.86
N GLN A 36 12.26 -8.48 -7.32
CA GLN A 36 11.12 -7.59 -7.10
C GLN A 36 10.61 -7.03 -8.42
N THR A 37 9.31 -6.77 -8.46
CA THR A 37 8.64 -6.08 -9.57
C THR A 37 8.06 -4.74 -9.13
N GLN A 38 8.09 -4.47 -7.82
CA GLN A 38 7.41 -3.36 -7.18
C GLN A 38 8.29 -2.74 -6.10
N MET A 39 8.43 -1.41 -6.12
CA MET A 39 9.08 -0.65 -5.05
C MET A 39 8.05 0.29 -4.43
N ILE A 40 7.71 0.06 -3.15
CA ILE A 40 6.64 0.81 -2.49
C ILE A 40 7.27 1.82 -1.52
N LEU A 41 6.98 3.11 -1.73
CA LEU A 41 7.31 4.12 -0.73
C LEU A 41 6.43 3.91 0.49
N SER A 42 7.06 3.68 1.66
CA SER A 42 6.33 3.50 2.91
C SER A 42 5.76 4.82 3.43
N SER A 43 6.53 5.90 3.37
CA SER A 43 6.07 7.22 3.79
C SER A 43 6.93 8.32 3.17
N PHE A 44 6.34 9.50 2.96
CA PHE A 44 7.10 10.69 2.58
C PHE A 44 7.97 11.24 3.72
N GLY A 45 7.71 10.86 4.98
CA GLY A 45 8.40 11.40 6.15
C GLY A 45 8.14 12.89 6.39
N LEU A 46 6.97 13.39 5.96
CA LEU A 46 6.58 14.78 6.17
C LEU A 46 6.32 15.07 7.66
N PRO A 47 6.66 16.27 8.15
CA PRO A 47 6.32 16.66 9.51
C PRO A 47 4.81 16.78 9.69
N ARG A 48 4.33 16.66 10.94
CA ARG A 48 2.89 16.83 11.26
C ARG A 48 2.32 18.21 10.90
N THR A 49 3.20 19.20 10.73
CA THR A 49 2.85 20.57 10.32
C THR A 49 2.82 20.76 8.80
N ALA A 50 3.01 19.69 8.02
CA ALA A 50 3.02 19.76 6.56
C ALA A 50 1.67 20.25 6.03
N THR A 51 1.75 21.14 5.05
CA THR A 51 0.60 21.69 4.33
C THR A 51 0.20 20.76 3.19
N LEU A 52 -0.99 20.98 2.61
CA LEU A 52 -1.42 20.22 1.44
C LEU A 52 -0.47 20.40 0.24
N ASP A 53 0.21 21.56 0.14
CA ASP A 53 1.21 21.82 -0.89
C ASP A 53 2.48 20.98 -0.70
N ASP A 54 2.89 20.71 0.54
CA ASP A 54 4.03 19.84 0.84
C ASP A 54 3.74 18.39 0.40
N TRP A 55 2.51 17.91 0.61
CA TRP A 55 2.05 16.61 0.12
C TRP A 55 2.07 16.53 -1.42
N ARG A 56 1.58 17.58 -2.11
CA ARG A 56 1.63 17.64 -3.58
C ARG A 56 3.06 17.61 -4.11
N LYS A 57 3.95 18.41 -3.53
CA LYS A 57 5.38 18.44 -3.91
C LYS A 57 6.05 17.08 -3.72
N ALA A 58 5.79 16.41 -2.59
CA ALA A 58 6.33 15.08 -2.33
C ALA A 58 5.77 14.03 -3.31
N ALA A 59 4.48 14.12 -3.67
CA ALA A 59 3.87 13.25 -4.67
C ALA A 59 4.43 13.48 -6.08
N ASP A 60 4.64 14.72 -6.48
CA ASP A 60 5.28 15.08 -7.76
C ASP A 60 6.74 14.60 -7.83
N GLU A 61 7.46 14.68 -6.72
CA GLU A 61 8.80 14.12 -6.61
C GLU A 61 8.77 12.59 -6.83
N LEU A 62 7.83 11.90 -6.17
CA LEU A 62 7.66 10.46 -6.33
C LEU A 62 7.25 10.08 -7.76
N ASN A 63 6.40 10.86 -8.45
CA ASN A 63 6.10 10.66 -9.87
C ASN A 63 7.38 10.65 -10.74
N LYS A 64 8.30 11.60 -10.50
CA LYS A 64 9.57 11.66 -11.23
C LYS A 64 10.46 10.44 -10.95
N MET A 65 10.47 9.96 -9.71
CA MET A 65 11.17 8.72 -9.35
C MET A 65 10.52 7.50 -10.01
N GLY A 66 9.18 7.42 -9.99
CA GLY A 66 8.40 6.36 -10.62
C GLY A 66 8.63 6.27 -12.14
N MET A 67 8.75 7.40 -12.82
CA MET A 67 9.12 7.43 -14.24
C MET A 67 10.51 6.80 -14.48
N LYS A 68 11.50 7.07 -13.61
CA LYS A 68 12.83 6.46 -13.73
C LYS A 68 12.80 4.97 -13.43
N ALA A 69 12.14 4.57 -12.34
CA ALA A 69 11.98 3.16 -11.96
C ALA A 69 11.26 2.35 -13.05
N LYS A 70 10.23 2.94 -13.68
CA LYS A 70 9.52 2.31 -14.79
C LYS A 70 10.41 2.05 -16.00
N LYS A 71 11.33 2.98 -16.34
CA LYS A 71 12.33 2.74 -17.40
C LYS A 71 13.26 1.58 -17.08
N GLY A 72 13.54 1.36 -15.79
CA GLY A 72 14.26 0.18 -15.28
C GLY A 72 13.42 -1.09 -15.14
N GLY A 73 12.12 -1.05 -15.49
CA GLY A 73 11.23 -2.22 -15.42
C GLY A 73 10.56 -2.46 -14.07
N ILE A 74 10.63 -1.51 -13.13
CA ILE A 74 9.99 -1.59 -11.82
C ILE A 74 8.76 -0.67 -11.74
N GLN A 75 7.64 -1.18 -11.21
CA GLN A 75 6.48 -0.37 -10.88
C GLN A 75 6.65 0.23 -9.47
N MET A 76 6.66 1.56 -9.35
CA MET A 76 6.61 2.18 -8.03
C MET A 76 5.19 2.27 -7.50
N GLY A 77 5.08 2.34 -6.18
CA GLY A 77 3.83 2.65 -5.51
C GLY A 77 3.98 3.39 -4.20
N PHE A 78 2.84 3.71 -3.59
CA PHE A 78 2.76 4.41 -2.32
C PHE A 78 1.85 3.65 -1.34
N HIS A 79 2.33 3.46 -0.11
CA HIS A 79 1.61 2.82 0.97
C HIS A 79 0.92 3.87 1.85
N ASN A 80 -0.37 3.72 2.10
CA ASN A 80 -1.10 4.62 2.99
C ASN A 80 -1.08 4.15 4.45
N HIS A 81 -1.16 5.10 5.36
CA HIS A 81 -1.41 4.90 6.78
C HIS A 81 -2.66 5.70 7.20
N HIS A 82 -2.93 5.79 8.50
CA HIS A 82 -4.01 6.61 9.04
C HIS A 82 -3.83 8.12 8.76
N GLY A 83 -2.58 8.59 8.65
CA GLY A 83 -2.27 10.01 8.47
C GLY A 83 -2.78 10.58 7.15
N GLU A 84 -2.73 9.79 6.08
CA GLU A 84 -3.21 10.18 4.76
C GLU A 84 -4.74 10.32 4.68
N PHE A 85 -5.47 9.90 5.73
CA PHE A 85 -6.91 10.10 5.84
C PHE A 85 -7.29 11.32 6.68
N ALA A 86 -6.33 12.17 7.03
CA ALA A 86 -6.61 13.49 7.60
C ALA A 86 -7.05 14.49 6.52
N THR A 87 -7.76 15.53 6.97
CA THR A 87 -8.23 16.62 6.13
C THR A 87 -7.39 17.88 6.38
N LEU A 88 -6.88 18.49 5.31
CA LEU A 88 -6.21 19.80 5.32
C LEU A 88 -6.99 20.73 4.40
N ASP A 89 -7.34 21.92 4.88
CA ASP A 89 -8.10 22.93 4.12
C ASP A 89 -9.41 22.37 3.51
N GLY A 90 -10.07 21.45 4.21
CA GLY A 90 -11.30 20.79 3.75
C GLY A 90 -11.10 19.67 2.72
N ILE A 91 -9.85 19.32 2.37
CA ILE A 91 -9.50 18.29 1.40
C ILE A 91 -8.87 17.08 2.11
N LEU A 92 -9.37 15.87 1.81
CA LEU A 92 -8.76 14.63 2.26
C LEU A 92 -7.41 14.42 1.57
N ILE A 93 -6.33 14.26 2.34
CA ILE A 93 -4.97 14.11 1.80
C ILE A 93 -4.92 12.96 0.78
N TYR A 94 -5.52 11.80 1.10
CA TYR A 94 -5.57 10.64 0.21
C TYR A 94 -6.16 10.99 -1.16
N ASP A 95 -7.31 11.67 -1.19
CA ASP A 95 -7.95 12.06 -2.44
C ASP A 95 -7.10 13.05 -3.23
N GLU A 96 -6.35 13.92 -2.55
CA GLU A 96 -5.42 14.82 -3.22
C GLU A 96 -4.23 14.08 -3.82
N LEU A 97 -3.64 13.12 -3.09
CA LEU A 97 -2.56 12.28 -3.61
C LEU A 97 -3.02 11.50 -4.85
N MET A 98 -4.25 10.96 -4.84
CA MET A 98 -4.80 10.25 -5.99
C MET A 98 -4.96 11.12 -7.24
N LYS A 99 -5.17 12.43 -7.09
CA LYS A 99 -5.20 13.39 -8.22
C LYS A 99 -3.81 13.69 -8.75
N VAL A 100 -2.81 13.81 -7.88
CA VAL A 100 -1.44 14.21 -8.24
C VAL A 100 -0.65 13.04 -8.81
N PHE A 101 -0.81 11.84 -8.24
CA PHE A 101 -0.11 10.66 -8.73
C PHE A 101 -0.51 10.30 -10.16
N ASP A 102 0.48 10.15 -11.01
CA ASP A 102 0.28 9.62 -12.36
C ASP A 102 0.04 8.10 -12.26
N PRO A 103 -1.11 7.58 -12.75
CA PRO A 103 -1.43 6.14 -12.68
C PRO A 103 -0.44 5.25 -13.44
N GLU A 104 0.34 5.83 -14.35
CA GLU A 104 1.37 5.13 -15.09
C GLU A 104 2.62 4.87 -14.25
N TYR A 105 2.98 5.82 -13.38
CA TYR A 105 4.22 5.78 -12.62
C TYR A 105 4.01 5.29 -11.19
N ILE A 106 2.88 5.64 -10.57
CA ILE A 106 2.59 5.34 -9.17
C ILE A 106 1.26 4.60 -9.05
N LYS A 107 1.35 3.38 -8.51
CA LYS A 107 0.20 2.61 -8.03
C LYS A 107 0.07 2.71 -6.51
N MET A 108 -1.09 2.37 -5.97
CA MET A 108 -1.32 2.38 -4.52
C MET A 108 -1.17 0.97 -3.94
N GLN A 109 -0.58 0.89 -2.76
CA GLN A 109 -0.68 -0.25 -1.87
C GLN A 109 -1.63 0.13 -0.72
N PHE A 110 -2.79 -0.52 -0.65
CA PHE A 110 -3.82 -0.11 0.30
C PHE A 110 -3.67 -0.79 1.67
N GLN A 111 -3.49 -0.02 2.74
CA GLN A 111 -3.55 -0.53 4.12
C GLN A 111 -5.00 -0.67 4.59
N VAL A 112 -5.47 -1.90 4.81
CA VAL A 112 -6.87 -2.16 5.20
C VAL A 112 -7.18 -1.73 6.65
N ALA A 113 -6.16 -1.65 7.51
CA ALA A 113 -6.32 -1.30 8.93
C ALA A 113 -6.95 0.09 9.18
N VAL A 114 -7.00 0.97 8.16
CA VAL A 114 -7.70 2.27 8.23
C VAL A 114 -9.23 2.12 8.37
N ILE A 115 -9.76 0.91 8.28
CA ILE A 115 -11.14 0.63 8.68
C ILE A 115 -11.41 0.97 10.15
N SER A 116 -10.37 0.97 11.00
CA SER A 116 -10.47 1.39 12.40
C SER A 116 -10.87 2.87 12.56
N ILE A 117 -10.69 3.68 11.51
CA ILE A 117 -11.11 5.09 11.44
C ILE A 117 -12.21 5.31 10.39
N GLY A 118 -12.88 4.23 9.95
CA GLY A 118 -14.09 4.28 9.14
C GLY A 118 -13.90 4.19 7.63
N TYR A 119 -12.67 4.08 7.12
CA TYR A 119 -12.41 3.99 5.68
C TYR A 119 -12.29 2.53 5.21
N LYS A 120 -13.06 2.15 4.21
CA LYS A 120 -13.07 0.77 3.67
C LYS A 120 -12.29 0.69 2.37
N ALA A 121 -11.43 -0.32 2.24
CA ALA A 121 -10.67 -0.55 1.00
C ALA A 121 -11.58 -0.71 -0.24
N ALA A 122 -12.73 -1.40 -0.09
CA ALA A 122 -13.68 -1.61 -1.19
C ALA A 122 -14.21 -0.29 -1.79
N ASP A 123 -14.47 0.71 -0.95
CA ASP A 123 -14.93 2.03 -1.41
C ASP A 123 -13.88 2.68 -2.30
N TYR A 124 -12.60 2.59 -1.91
CA TYR A 124 -11.48 3.17 -2.66
C TYR A 124 -11.16 2.39 -3.94
N PHE A 125 -11.24 1.06 -3.91
CA PHE A 125 -11.04 0.23 -5.10
C PHE A 125 -12.07 0.53 -6.19
N ASN A 126 -13.33 0.75 -5.79
CA ASN A 126 -14.40 1.13 -6.70
C ASN A 126 -14.31 2.60 -7.15
N LYS A 127 -13.91 3.51 -6.25
CA LYS A 127 -13.73 4.94 -6.55
C LYS A 127 -12.58 5.19 -7.53
N TYR A 128 -11.52 4.38 -7.45
CA TYR A 128 -10.28 4.56 -8.20
C TYR A 128 -9.86 3.29 -8.96
N PRO A 129 -10.61 2.89 -10.00
CA PRO A 129 -10.37 1.64 -10.70
C PRO A 129 -8.97 1.60 -11.34
N GLY A 130 -8.29 0.46 -11.22
CA GLY A 130 -6.95 0.22 -11.76
C GLY A 130 -5.81 1.02 -11.11
N ARG A 131 -6.05 1.71 -9.99
CA ARG A 131 -5.05 2.52 -9.29
C ARG A 131 -4.25 1.75 -8.24
N PHE A 132 -4.67 0.55 -7.86
CA PHE A 132 -4.03 -0.26 -6.84
C PHE A 132 -3.19 -1.37 -7.47
N ILE A 133 -2.12 -1.79 -6.78
CA ILE A 133 -1.31 -2.95 -7.17
C ILE A 133 -1.27 -4.01 -6.08
N SER A 134 -1.36 -3.60 -4.82
CA SER A 134 -1.38 -4.50 -3.70
C SER A 134 -2.23 -3.98 -2.55
N ALA A 135 -2.56 -4.85 -1.61
CA ALA A 135 -3.26 -4.51 -0.39
C ALA A 135 -2.64 -5.25 0.79
N HIS A 136 -2.58 -4.57 1.92
CA HIS A 136 -2.17 -5.13 3.19
C HIS A 136 -3.43 -5.50 3.98
N PHE A 137 -3.67 -6.79 4.09
CA PHE A 137 -4.79 -7.38 4.79
C PHE A 137 -4.53 -7.37 6.28
N ALA A 138 -5.46 -6.76 6.99
CA ALA A 138 -5.58 -6.76 8.42
C ALA A 138 -7.08 -6.71 8.76
N ASP A 139 -7.43 -7.07 9.99
CA ASP A 139 -8.79 -6.93 10.49
C ASP A 139 -8.77 -6.32 11.88
N TRP A 140 -9.87 -5.67 12.24
CA TRP A 140 -9.94 -4.86 13.45
C TRP A 140 -11.27 -5.07 14.16
N SER A 141 -11.23 -5.12 15.49
CA SER A 141 -12.43 -5.25 16.32
C SER A 141 -12.69 -3.96 17.09
N ALA A 142 -13.90 -3.41 16.94
CA ALA A 142 -14.36 -2.26 17.71
C ALA A 142 -14.51 -2.58 19.20
N GLU A 143 -14.92 -3.80 19.51
CA GLU A 143 -15.10 -4.29 20.87
C GLU A 143 -13.74 -4.41 21.59
N LYS A 144 -12.77 -5.05 20.93
CA LYS A 144 -11.42 -5.25 21.51
C LYS A 144 -10.51 -4.03 21.33
N LYS A 145 -10.92 -3.05 20.52
CA LYS A 145 -10.15 -1.86 20.14
C LYS A 145 -8.76 -2.20 19.63
N GLY A 146 -8.66 -3.21 18.78
CA GLY A 146 -7.38 -3.72 18.34
C GLY A 146 -7.49 -4.65 17.14
N GLU A 147 -6.31 -4.99 16.63
CA GLU A 147 -6.16 -5.98 15.58
C GLU A 147 -6.68 -7.35 16.04
N VAL A 148 -7.34 -8.04 15.12
CA VAL A 148 -7.84 -9.41 15.30
C VAL A 148 -7.54 -10.21 14.04
N PRO A 149 -7.54 -11.55 14.09
CA PRO A 149 -7.39 -12.36 12.89
C PRO A 149 -8.39 -11.98 11.79
N VAL A 150 -7.95 -12.08 10.54
CA VAL A 150 -8.78 -11.88 9.34
C VAL A 150 -10.02 -12.76 9.43
N GLY A 151 -11.19 -12.13 9.27
CA GLY A 151 -12.50 -12.79 9.34
C GLY A 151 -13.15 -12.72 10.73
N GLN A 152 -12.47 -12.12 11.72
CA GLN A 152 -12.98 -11.97 13.08
C GLN A 152 -13.22 -10.51 13.48
N GLY A 153 -12.99 -9.56 12.57
CA GLY A 153 -13.21 -8.15 12.81
C GLY A 153 -14.33 -7.55 11.96
N VAL A 154 -14.23 -6.25 11.71
CA VAL A 154 -15.27 -5.45 11.06
C VAL A 154 -15.12 -5.38 9.54
N VAL A 155 -14.05 -5.92 8.95
CA VAL A 155 -13.86 -5.92 7.51
C VAL A 155 -14.88 -6.84 6.84
N ASN A 156 -15.64 -6.31 5.88
CA ASN A 156 -16.48 -7.11 5.00
C ASN A 156 -15.63 -7.76 3.90
N TRP A 157 -15.07 -8.93 4.19
CA TRP A 157 -14.14 -9.62 3.30
C TRP A 157 -14.73 -10.00 1.94
N LYS A 158 -16.01 -10.39 1.91
CA LYS A 158 -16.70 -10.71 0.64
C LYS A 158 -16.79 -9.48 -0.27
N GLU A 159 -17.13 -8.33 0.29
CA GLU A 159 -17.19 -7.06 -0.43
C GLU A 159 -15.80 -6.60 -0.88
N LEU A 160 -14.81 -6.68 0.00
CA LEU A 160 -13.42 -6.30 -0.30
C LEU A 160 -12.85 -7.12 -1.45
N ILE A 161 -12.96 -8.45 -1.39
CA ILE A 161 -12.45 -9.36 -2.43
C ILE A 161 -13.17 -9.12 -3.77
N ALA A 162 -14.48 -8.90 -3.74
CA ALA A 162 -15.24 -8.59 -4.95
C ALA A 162 -14.81 -7.27 -5.61
N ALA A 163 -14.33 -6.28 -4.84
CA ALA A 163 -13.86 -4.99 -5.34
C ALA A 163 -12.40 -5.01 -5.82
N MET A 164 -11.58 -5.97 -5.38
CA MET A 164 -10.15 -6.04 -5.73
C MET A 164 -9.86 -6.01 -7.25
N PRO A 165 -10.59 -6.76 -8.11
CA PRO A 165 -10.38 -6.70 -9.55
C PRO A 165 -10.60 -5.30 -10.12
N ALA A 166 -11.62 -4.58 -9.65
CA ALA A 166 -11.89 -3.20 -10.08
C ALA A 166 -10.73 -2.28 -9.66
N GLY A 167 -10.21 -2.43 -8.45
CA GLY A 167 -9.05 -1.68 -7.97
C GLY A 167 -7.74 -1.99 -8.70
N GLY A 168 -7.62 -3.17 -9.32
CA GLY A 168 -6.40 -3.63 -9.98
C GLY A 168 -5.42 -4.36 -9.07
N VAL A 169 -5.86 -4.79 -7.88
CA VAL A 169 -5.02 -5.46 -6.88
C VAL A 169 -4.51 -6.79 -7.42
N LYS A 170 -3.18 -6.97 -7.38
CA LYS A 170 -2.48 -8.19 -7.84
C LYS A 170 -1.85 -8.97 -6.71
N ASN A 171 -1.38 -8.29 -5.66
CA ASN A 171 -0.73 -8.92 -4.51
C ASN A 171 -1.47 -8.61 -3.21
N ILE A 172 -1.57 -9.61 -2.36
CA ILE A 172 -2.09 -9.49 -0.99
C ILE A 172 -0.93 -9.79 -0.05
N PHE A 173 -0.72 -8.91 0.92
CA PHE A 173 0.20 -9.15 2.03
C PHE A 173 -0.59 -9.15 3.32
N VAL A 174 -0.39 -10.13 4.19
CA VAL A 174 -1.02 -10.14 5.52
C VAL A 174 -0.05 -9.44 6.47
N GLU A 175 -0.39 -8.23 6.90
CA GLU A 175 0.46 -7.42 7.78
C GLU A 175 -0.23 -7.29 9.14
N MET A 176 0.17 -8.16 10.06
CA MET A 176 -0.48 -8.33 11.36
C MET A 176 0.52 -8.85 12.40
N GLY A 177 0.13 -8.87 13.67
CA GLY A 177 0.88 -9.52 14.73
C GLY A 177 0.89 -11.05 14.59
N GLU A 178 2.01 -11.68 14.97
CA GLU A 178 2.28 -13.12 14.80
C GLU A 178 1.14 -14.02 15.30
N ALA A 179 0.55 -13.69 16.46
CA ALA A 179 -0.53 -14.47 17.08
C ALA A 179 -1.79 -14.54 16.20
N THR A 180 -1.96 -13.63 15.24
CA THR A 180 -3.11 -13.59 14.34
C THR A 180 -2.88 -14.36 13.03
N PHE A 181 -1.64 -14.65 12.66
CA PHE A 181 -1.32 -15.18 11.33
C PHE A 181 -1.98 -16.51 11.01
N LYS A 182 -1.84 -17.51 11.88
CA LYS A 182 -2.41 -18.83 11.62
C LYS A 182 -3.94 -18.78 11.40
N PRO A 183 -4.74 -18.21 12.31
CA PRO A 183 -6.18 -18.12 12.08
C PRO A 183 -6.54 -17.26 10.86
N SER A 184 -5.79 -16.18 10.57
CA SER A 184 -5.99 -15.37 9.36
C SER A 184 -5.77 -16.18 8.08
N VAL A 185 -4.68 -16.96 8.00
CA VAL A 185 -4.38 -17.82 6.84
C VAL A 185 -5.42 -18.91 6.67
N ASP A 186 -5.85 -19.53 7.78
CA ASP A 186 -6.86 -20.58 7.74
C ASP A 186 -8.20 -20.04 7.20
N TYR A 187 -8.59 -18.82 7.57
CA TYR A 187 -9.78 -18.16 7.01
C TYR A 187 -9.59 -17.73 5.54
N LEU A 188 -8.47 -17.11 5.19
CA LEU A 188 -8.22 -16.63 3.82
C LEU A 188 -8.31 -17.75 2.79
N LYS A 189 -7.77 -18.93 3.08
CA LYS A 189 -7.87 -20.12 2.21
C LYS A 189 -9.30 -20.55 1.87
N THR A 190 -10.30 -20.04 2.58
CA THR A 190 -11.72 -20.34 2.33
C THR A 190 -12.40 -19.33 1.39
N ILE A 191 -11.77 -18.18 1.14
CA ILE A 191 -12.39 -17.05 0.43
C ILE A 191 -11.54 -16.48 -0.73
N ILE A 192 -10.25 -16.83 -0.83
CA ILE A 192 -9.37 -16.53 -1.97
C ILE A 192 -8.86 -17.82 -2.61
#